data_AF-A0A7S4ITE9-F1
#
_entry.id   AF-A0A7S4ITE9-F1
#
_cell.length_a   1.000
_cell.length_b   1.000
_cell.length_c   1.000
_cell.angle_alpha   90.00
_cell.angle_beta   90.00
_cell.angle_gamma   90.00
#
_symmetry.space_group_name_H-M   'P 1'
#
loop_
_entity.id
_entity.type
_entity.pdbx_description
1 polymer ?
#
loop_
_entity_poly.entity_id
_entity_poly.type
_entity_poly.pdbx_seq_one_letter_code
_entity_poly.pdbx_strand_id
1 'polypeptide(L)'
;LNESWQSENGGELFLYPFPHRPKRIDPILNRLVIFSSLDMLHSVAPSSVERYCLTIWLYGNSPTVSHFPPPFGTVTEETEPWKHAISFLCHHTMRRHFAKWFYRYEWAESIMRSHPDTNDTKQAINNHWNDVAIIETALSRILAKNNFSFTLQQLQELLNNHIAEQHR
;
A
#
# COMPACT_ATOMS: atom_id res chain seq x y z
N LEU A 1 -13.85 -19.24 -3.03
CA LEU A 1 -14.83 -20.23 -3.52
C LEU A 1 -14.09 -21.38 -4.20
N ASN A 2 -12.99 -21.84 -3.58
CA ASN A 2 -11.99 -22.65 -4.26
C ASN A 2 -11.54 -23.73 -3.28
N GLU A 3 -11.90 -24.97 -3.55
CA GLU A 3 -11.63 -26.09 -2.65
C GLU A 3 -10.17 -26.49 -2.72
N SER A 4 -9.62 -27.02 -1.61
CA SER A 4 -8.27 -27.60 -1.56
C SER A 4 -7.12 -26.72 -2.09
N TRP A 5 -7.25 -25.39 -2.03
CA TRP A 5 -6.25 -24.44 -2.54
C TRP A 5 -4.86 -24.65 -1.92
N GLN A 6 -3.82 -24.67 -2.77
CA GLN A 6 -2.41 -24.79 -2.37
C GLN A 6 -1.67 -23.47 -2.64
N SER A 7 -0.51 -23.26 -2.02
CA SER A 7 0.23 -21.98 -2.19
C SER A 7 0.77 -21.79 -3.60
N GLU A 8 1.03 -22.88 -4.30
CA GLU A 8 1.58 -22.95 -5.66
C GLU A 8 0.54 -22.59 -6.74
N ASN A 9 -0.75 -22.53 -6.36
CA ASN A 9 -1.82 -22.08 -7.25
C ASN A 9 -1.81 -20.56 -7.48
N GLY A 10 -1.14 -19.79 -6.62
CA GLY A 10 -1.12 -18.33 -6.68
C GLY A 10 -2.47 -17.72 -6.29
N GLY A 11 -2.87 -16.65 -6.99
CA GLY A 11 -4.18 -16.02 -6.83
C GLY A 11 -4.41 -15.29 -5.50
N GLU A 12 -3.37 -15.07 -4.70
CA GLU A 12 -3.52 -14.51 -3.35
C GLU A 12 -3.85 -13.02 -3.41
N LEU A 13 -4.70 -12.57 -2.48
CA LEU A 13 -4.98 -11.16 -2.25
C LEU A 13 -3.90 -10.61 -1.31
N PHE A 14 -3.19 -9.58 -1.76
CA PHE A 14 -2.26 -8.82 -0.93
C PHE A 14 -2.95 -7.54 -0.47
N LEU A 15 -3.00 -7.32 0.85
CA LEU A 15 -3.48 -6.08 1.47
C LEU A 15 -2.29 -5.31 2.05
N TYR A 16 -2.25 -4.01 1.81
CA TYR A 16 -1.18 -3.11 2.25
C TYR A 16 -1.77 -2.09 3.24
N PRO A 17 -1.82 -2.39 4.56
CA PRO A 17 -2.34 -1.50 5.61
C PRO A 17 -1.36 -0.33 5.90
N PHE A 18 -0.93 0.32 4.82
CA PHE A 18 0.26 1.14 4.57
C PHE A 18 1.52 0.91 5.45
N PRO A 19 1.78 1.66 6.55
CA PRO A 19 3.06 1.60 7.27
C PRO A 19 3.17 0.38 8.19
N HIS A 20 2.14 -0.47 8.22
CA HIS A 20 2.21 -1.80 8.80
C HIS A 20 2.46 -2.84 7.71
N ARG A 21 3.03 -3.98 8.11
CA ARG A 21 3.37 -5.09 7.21
C ARG A 21 2.21 -5.52 6.29
N PRO A 22 2.44 -5.70 4.97
CA PRO A 22 1.48 -6.30 4.06
C PRO A 22 0.98 -7.68 4.50
N LYS A 23 -0.27 -8.01 4.14
CA LYS A 23 -0.92 -9.28 4.46
C LYS A 23 -1.24 -10.05 3.18
N ARG A 24 -0.67 -11.24 3.01
CA ARG A 24 -1.07 -12.23 2.00
C ARG A 24 -2.29 -12.99 2.50
N ILE A 25 -3.32 -13.14 1.67
CA ILE A 25 -4.54 -13.87 1.97
C ILE A 25 -4.87 -14.83 0.83
N ASP A 26 -4.75 -16.12 1.10
CA ASP A 26 -5.03 -17.18 0.12
C ASP A 26 -6.55 -17.28 -0.15
N PRO A 27 -6.99 -17.52 -1.40
CA PRO A 27 -8.41 -17.47 -1.79
C PRO A 27 -9.18 -18.76 -1.50
N ILE A 28 -8.99 -19.37 -0.32
CA ILE A 28 -9.61 -20.66 0.06
C ILE A 28 -11.16 -20.63 0.05
N LEU A 29 -11.77 -21.82 0.09
CA LEU A 29 -13.21 -21.99 0.27
C LEU A 29 -13.72 -21.30 1.55
N ASN A 30 -14.92 -20.73 1.47
CA ASN A 30 -15.64 -20.09 2.59
C ASN A 30 -14.91 -18.96 3.35
N ARG A 31 -13.83 -18.39 2.79
CA ARG A 31 -13.16 -17.20 3.35
C ARG A 31 -13.79 -15.91 2.83
N LEU A 32 -14.33 -15.11 3.75
CA LEU A 32 -14.74 -13.72 3.51
C LEU A 32 -13.59 -12.77 3.92
N VAL A 33 -13.37 -11.73 3.13
CA VAL A 33 -12.42 -10.64 3.44
C VAL A 33 -13.16 -9.32 3.27
N ILE A 34 -13.04 -8.41 4.25
CA ILE A 34 -13.67 -7.09 4.25
C ILE A 34 -12.58 -6.05 4.50
N PHE A 35 -12.53 -4.98 3.71
CA PHE A 35 -11.58 -3.87 3.86
C PHE A 35 -12.17 -2.55 3.33
N SER A 36 -11.57 -1.41 3.71
CA SER A 36 -11.96 -0.09 3.17
C SER A 36 -11.62 0.02 1.69
N SER A 37 -12.62 0.23 0.85
CA SER A 37 -12.48 0.53 -0.58
C SER A 37 -11.70 1.82 -0.87
N LEU A 38 -11.68 2.76 0.07
CA LEU A 38 -11.08 4.08 -0.11
C LEU A 38 -9.59 4.13 0.25
N ASP A 39 -9.16 3.26 1.18
CA ASP A 39 -7.88 3.41 1.89
C ASP A 39 -7.02 2.15 1.89
N MET A 40 -7.58 0.97 1.60
CA MET A 40 -6.81 -0.26 1.53
C MET A 40 -6.21 -0.41 0.13
N LEU A 41 -4.93 -0.06 0.00
CA LEU A 41 -4.14 -0.50 -1.14
C LEU A 41 -4.09 -2.03 -1.15
N HIS A 42 -4.34 -2.62 -2.32
CA HIS A 42 -4.38 -4.06 -2.50
C HIS A 42 -3.96 -4.45 -3.92
N SER A 43 -3.51 -5.69 -4.08
CA SER A 43 -3.23 -6.33 -5.36
C SER A 43 -3.62 -7.80 -5.31
N VAL A 44 -3.77 -8.44 -6.48
CA VAL A 44 -4.04 -9.87 -6.59
C VAL A 44 -2.93 -10.50 -7.43
N ALA A 45 -2.28 -11.54 -6.92
CA ALA A 45 -1.27 -12.26 -7.67
C ALA A 45 -1.90 -13.07 -8.82
N PRO A 46 -1.14 -13.32 -9.90
CA PRO A 46 -1.57 -14.24 -10.95
C PRO A 46 -1.95 -15.62 -10.38
N SER A 47 -2.95 -16.26 -10.97
CA SER A 47 -3.40 -17.61 -10.64
C SER A 47 -2.98 -18.56 -11.75
N SER A 48 -2.39 -19.71 -11.41
CA SER A 48 -2.04 -20.77 -12.38
C SER A 48 -3.20 -21.73 -12.66
N VAL A 49 -4.28 -21.63 -11.88
CA VAL A 49 -5.51 -22.44 -11.98
C VAL A 49 -6.75 -21.54 -11.95
N GLU A 50 -7.93 -22.10 -12.23
CA GLU A 50 -9.20 -21.37 -12.12
C GLU A 50 -9.45 -20.85 -10.69
N ARG A 51 -9.90 -19.60 -10.58
CA ARG A 51 -10.06 -18.90 -9.30
C ARG A 51 -11.36 -18.12 -9.25
N TYR A 52 -12.34 -18.66 -8.54
CA TYR A 52 -13.62 -18.02 -8.31
C TYR A 52 -13.60 -17.09 -7.09
N CYS A 53 -14.15 -15.89 -7.25
CA CYS A 53 -14.40 -14.95 -6.17
C CYS A 53 -15.73 -14.23 -6.38
N LEU A 54 -16.37 -13.85 -5.27
CA LEU A 54 -17.55 -13.00 -5.26
C LEU A 54 -17.16 -11.69 -4.57
N THR A 55 -17.33 -10.58 -5.27
CA THR A 55 -17.00 -9.23 -4.77
C THR A 55 -18.30 -8.45 -4.59
N ILE A 56 -18.53 -7.93 -3.39
CA ILE A 56 -19.70 -7.11 -3.05
C ILE A 56 -19.19 -5.74 -2.62
N TRP A 57 -19.74 -4.68 -3.21
CA TRP A 57 -19.44 -3.30 -2.84
C TRP A 57 -20.60 -2.73 -2.02
N LEU A 58 -20.27 -2.19 -0.84
CA LEU A 58 -21.23 -1.54 0.04
C LEU A 58 -21.00 -0.02 -0.04
N TYR A 59 -22.01 0.72 -0.48
CA TYR A 59 -21.94 2.17 -0.64
C TYR A 59 -22.51 2.89 0.57
N GLY A 60 -21.81 3.93 1.06
CA GLY A 60 -22.24 4.79 2.16
C GLY A 60 -22.75 6.15 1.67
N ASN A 61 -23.77 6.69 2.33
CA ASN A 61 -24.43 7.95 1.95
C ASN A 61 -23.79 9.22 2.55
N SER A 62 -22.59 9.12 3.13
CA SER A 62 -21.91 10.22 3.82
C SER A 62 -20.49 10.40 3.28
N PRO A 63 -19.94 11.63 3.17
CA PRO A 63 -18.54 11.83 2.89
C PRO A 63 -17.69 11.27 4.04
N THR A 64 -17.27 10.02 3.90
CA THR A 64 -16.43 9.33 4.88
C THR A 64 -15.06 9.96 4.90
N VAL A 65 -14.84 10.89 5.81
CA VAL A 65 -13.50 11.32 6.20
C VAL A 65 -12.78 10.11 6.77
N SER A 66 -11.76 9.67 6.05
CA SER A 66 -10.89 8.56 6.44
C SER A 66 -10.15 8.89 7.74
N HIS A 67 -10.65 8.33 8.84
CA HIS A 67 -10.08 8.47 10.18
C HIS A 67 -9.22 7.25 10.51
N PHE A 68 -8.04 7.16 9.92
CA PHE A 68 -7.02 6.23 10.41
C PHE A 68 -6.40 6.80 11.69
N PRO A 69 -6.24 5.98 12.75
CA PRO A 69 -5.43 6.40 13.89
C PRO A 69 -3.97 6.64 13.43
N PRO A 70 -3.21 7.51 14.12
CA PRO A 70 -1.78 7.66 13.88
C PRO A 70 -1.07 6.31 13.98
N PRO A 71 -0.15 5.98 13.03
CA PRO A 71 0.40 4.63 12.92
C PRO A 71 1.25 4.19 14.12
N PHE A 72 1.71 5.13 14.94
CA PHE A 72 2.54 4.88 16.13
C PHE A 72 1.90 5.40 17.43
N GLY A 73 0.59 5.70 17.42
CA GLY A 73 -0.07 6.37 18.55
C GLY A 73 0.49 7.78 18.78
N THR A 74 0.64 8.16 20.05
CA THR A 74 1.14 9.49 20.43
C THR A 74 2.66 9.54 20.36
N VAL A 75 3.21 10.17 19.30
CA VAL A 75 4.64 10.43 19.12
C VAL A 75 4.90 11.92 18.92
N THR A 76 5.90 12.47 19.62
CA THR A 76 6.36 13.86 19.44
C THR A 76 7.64 13.90 18.60
N GLU A 77 7.92 15.04 17.99
CA GLU A 77 9.18 15.28 17.28
C GLU A 77 10.39 15.12 18.22
N GLU A 78 10.27 15.56 19.47
CA GLU A 78 11.32 15.49 20.50
C GLU A 78 11.69 14.05 20.90
N THR A 79 10.71 13.14 20.92
CA THR A 79 10.91 11.75 21.37
C THR A 79 11.28 10.79 20.24
N GLU A 80 10.59 10.92 19.10
CA GLU A 80 10.63 9.96 18.00
C GLU A 80 10.49 10.70 16.65
N PRO A 81 11.47 11.52 16.25
CA PRO A 81 11.34 12.51 15.17
C PRO A 81 10.96 11.89 13.82
N TRP A 82 11.48 10.70 13.50
CA TRP A 82 11.13 10.00 12.26
C TRP A 82 9.73 9.37 12.32
N LYS A 83 9.29 8.85 13.47
CA LYS A 83 7.90 8.34 13.65
C LYS A 83 6.90 9.49 13.55
N HIS A 84 7.26 10.67 14.06
CA HIS A 84 6.48 11.89 13.91
C HIS A 84 6.34 12.28 12.42
N ALA A 85 7.44 12.29 11.65
CA ALA A 85 7.43 12.53 10.21
C ALA A 85 6.58 11.53 9.41
N ILE A 86 6.72 10.22 9.68
CA ILE A 86 5.88 9.18 9.06
C ILE A 86 4.41 9.37 9.43
N SER A 87 4.10 9.69 10.70
CA SER A 87 2.72 9.92 11.15
C SER A 87 2.08 11.11 10.46
N PHE A 88 2.85 12.19 10.26
CA PHE A 88 2.44 13.35 9.47
C PHE A 88 2.14 12.99 8.00
N LEU A 89 3.05 12.27 7.32
CA LEU A 89 2.82 11.83 5.93
C LEU A 89 1.67 10.80 5.80
N CYS A 90 1.38 10.06 6.87
CA CYS A 90 0.26 9.11 6.94
C CYS A 90 -1.10 9.75 7.26
N HIS A 91 -1.15 11.07 7.49
CA HIS A 91 -2.36 11.81 7.82
C HIS A 91 -3.13 12.23 6.54
N HIS A 92 -4.47 12.14 6.58
CA HIS A 92 -5.38 12.52 5.49
C HIS A 92 -5.00 11.99 4.09
N THR A 93 -5.27 12.79 3.06
CA THR A 93 -5.15 12.50 1.62
C THR A 93 -3.73 12.20 1.15
N MET A 94 -2.71 12.48 1.97
CA MET A 94 -1.31 12.18 1.67
C MET A 94 -1.01 10.68 1.79
N ARG A 95 -1.69 9.96 2.69
CA ARG A 95 -1.42 8.56 3.02
C ARG A 95 -1.35 7.66 1.78
N ARG A 96 -2.30 7.79 0.85
CA ARG A 96 -2.35 7.02 -0.40
C ARG A 96 -1.18 7.31 -1.35
N HIS A 97 -0.73 8.58 -1.37
CA HIS A 97 0.37 9.01 -2.22
C HIS A 97 1.71 8.53 -1.64
N PHE A 98 1.89 8.67 -0.32
CA PHE A 98 3.06 8.13 0.36
C PHE A 98 3.10 6.59 0.25
N ALA A 99 1.98 5.89 0.36
CA ALA A 99 1.89 4.45 0.09
C ALA A 99 2.27 4.07 -1.35
N LYS A 100 1.77 4.80 -2.36
CA LYS A 100 2.13 4.58 -3.77
C LYS A 100 3.62 4.82 -4.04
N TRP A 101 4.22 5.83 -3.42
CA TRP A 101 5.66 6.08 -3.54
C TRP A 101 6.49 5.04 -2.77
N PHE A 102 6.05 4.61 -1.60
CA PHE A 102 6.76 3.63 -0.78
C PHE A 102 6.81 2.26 -1.47
N TYR A 103 5.66 1.76 -1.94
CA TYR A 103 5.53 0.49 -2.68
C TYR A 103 5.69 0.65 -4.20
N ARG A 104 6.48 1.64 -4.66
CA ARG A 104 6.57 2.00 -6.09
C ARG A 104 7.08 0.87 -6.98
N TYR A 105 7.99 0.03 -6.48
CA TYR A 105 8.54 -1.09 -7.24
C TYR A 105 7.58 -2.27 -7.26
N GLU A 106 7.01 -2.62 -6.10
CA GLU A 106 6.03 -3.70 -5.94
C GLU A 106 4.77 -3.45 -6.77
N TRP A 107 4.36 -2.19 -6.90
CA TRP A 107 3.26 -1.79 -7.79
C TRP A 107 3.62 -2.01 -9.27
N ALA A 108 4.81 -1.58 -9.71
CA ALA A 108 5.26 -1.78 -11.08
C ALA A 108 5.37 -3.27 -11.44
N GLU A 109 5.98 -4.07 -10.55
CA GLU A 109 6.05 -5.53 -10.67
C GLU A 109 4.66 -6.18 -10.68
N SER A 110 3.71 -5.67 -9.88
CA SER A 110 2.32 -6.16 -9.90
C SER A 110 1.62 -5.87 -11.24
N ILE A 111 1.94 -4.78 -11.93
CA ILE A 111 1.41 -4.52 -13.28
C ILE A 111 2.06 -5.50 -14.27
N MET A 112 3.38 -5.62 -14.25
CA MET A 112 4.15 -6.47 -15.16
C MET A 112 3.79 -7.96 -15.05
N ARG A 113 3.51 -8.45 -13.83
CA ARG A 113 3.17 -9.86 -13.59
C ARG A 113 1.71 -10.21 -13.88
N SER A 114 0.80 -9.25 -13.79
CA SER A 114 -0.65 -9.50 -13.91
C SER A 114 -1.22 -9.25 -15.31
N HIS A 115 -0.44 -8.67 -16.21
CA HIS A 115 -0.87 -8.35 -17.59
C HIS A 115 0.15 -8.88 -18.62
N PRO A 116 -0.29 -9.32 -19.81
CA PRO A 116 0.63 -9.68 -20.89
C PRO A 116 1.50 -8.49 -21.33
N ASP A 117 2.66 -8.76 -21.94
CA ASP A 117 3.52 -7.71 -22.48
C ASP A 117 2.90 -7.04 -23.72
N THR A 118 2.14 -5.97 -23.50
CA THR A 118 1.48 -5.17 -24.54
C THR A 118 1.87 -3.71 -24.44
N ASN A 119 1.53 -2.92 -25.47
CA ASN A 119 1.72 -1.47 -25.42
C ASN A 119 0.90 -0.82 -24.30
N ASP A 120 -0.28 -1.37 -23.96
CA ASP A 120 -1.11 -0.88 -22.86
C ASP A 120 -0.45 -1.13 -21.50
N THR A 121 0.14 -2.31 -21.30
CA THR A 121 0.93 -2.64 -20.10
C THR A 121 2.14 -1.70 -19.98
N LYS A 122 2.86 -1.44 -21.08
CA LYS A 122 3.98 -0.46 -21.12
C LYS A 122 3.53 0.96 -20.79
N GLN A 123 2.38 1.39 -21.33
CA GLN A 123 1.81 2.70 -21.02
C GLN A 123 1.37 2.80 -19.55
N ALA A 124 0.79 1.75 -18.98
CA ALA A 124 0.41 1.70 -17.56
C ALA A 124 1.63 1.83 -16.63
N ILE A 125 2.73 1.14 -16.95
CA ILE A 125 4.01 1.24 -16.23
C ILE A 125 4.59 2.66 -16.35
N ASN A 126 4.59 3.24 -17.55
CA ASN A 126 5.05 4.61 -17.78
C ASN A 126 4.22 5.65 -16.99
N ASN A 127 2.89 5.53 -17.03
CA ASN A 127 1.98 6.37 -16.24
C ASN A 127 2.26 6.25 -14.74
N HIS A 128 2.49 5.03 -14.25
CA HIS A 128 2.86 4.79 -12.85
C HIS A 128 4.15 5.50 -12.45
N TRP A 129 5.21 5.41 -13.24
CA TRP A 129 6.48 6.10 -12.94
C TRP A 129 6.37 7.63 -13.02
N ASN A 130 5.58 8.17 -13.95
CA ASN A 130 5.27 9.60 -14.02
C ASN A 130 4.54 10.09 -12.75
N ASP A 131 3.53 9.35 -12.29
CA ASP A 131 2.84 9.63 -11.02
C ASP A 131 3.82 9.59 -9.83
N VAL A 132 4.68 8.58 -9.76
CA VAL A 132 5.67 8.42 -8.69
C VAL A 132 6.62 9.61 -8.63
N ALA A 133 7.12 10.10 -9.76
CA ALA A 133 8.00 11.27 -9.82
C ALA A 133 7.31 12.58 -9.36
N ILE A 134 6.03 12.76 -9.71
CA ILE A 134 5.21 13.89 -9.24
C ILE A 134 5.00 13.80 -7.73
N ILE A 135 4.66 12.61 -7.22
CA ILE A 135 4.45 12.36 -5.79
C ILE A 135 5.74 12.59 -5.00
N GLU A 136 6.89 12.05 -5.45
CA GLU A 136 8.18 12.22 -4.80
C GLU A 136 8.57 13.69 -4.66
N THR A 137 8.40 14.46 -5.73
CA THR A 137 8.62 15.90 -5.75
C THR A 137 7.71 16.63 -4.76
N ALA A 138 6.42 16.27 -4.71
CA ALA A 138 5.45 16.89 -3.81
C ALA A 138 5.73 16.55 -2.34
N LEU A 139 5.95 15.28 -2.00
CA LEU A 139 6.22 14.82 -0.64
C LEU A 139 7.55 15.40 -0.12
N SER A 140 8.60 15.46 -0.95
CA SER A 140 9.89 16.08 -0.56
C SER A 140 9.75 17.57 -0.24
N ARG A 141 8.98 18.32 -1.05
CA ARG A 141 8.67 19.73 -0.76
C ARG A 141 7.86 19.90 0.52
N ILE A 142 6.96 18.97 0.81
CA ILE A 142 6.15 18.99 2.04
C ILE A 142 7.04 18.74 3.27
N LEU A 143 7.95 17.77 3.23
CA LEU A 143 8.91 17.53 4.33
C LEU A 143 9.75 18.78 4.61
N ALA A 144 10.37 19.36 3.57
CA ALA A 144 11.17 20.57 3.68
C ALA A 144 10.36 21.77 4.22
N LYS A 145 9.13 21.97 3.75
CA LYS A 145 8.25 23.07 4.21
C LYS A 145 7.87 22.95 5.70
N ASN A 146 7.81 21.74 6.24
CA ASN A 146 7.48 21.48 7.64
C ASN A 146 8.74 21.23 8.50
N ASN A 147 9.93 21.63 8.02
CA ASN A 147 11.21 21.54 8.72
C ASN A 147 11.66 20.11 9.14
N PHE A 148 11.06 19.06 8.58
CA PHE A 148 11.50 17.70 8.84
C PHE A 148 12.93 17.49 8.34
N SER A 149 13.83 17.06 9.23
CA SER A 149 15.25 16.85 8.93
C SER A 149 15.56 15.53 8.21
N PHE A 150 14.56 14.92 7.56
CA PHE A 150 14.67 13.64 6.86
C PHE A 150 14.30 13.76 5.39
N THR A 151 15.03 13.06 4.53
CA THR A 151 14.63 12.79 3.15
C THR A 151 13.60 11.65 3.11
N LEU A 152 12.84 11.54 2.01
CA LEU A 152 11.93 10.40 1.80
C LEU A 152 12.65 9.05 1.82
N GLN A 153 13.88 9.00 1.31
CA GLN A 153 14.70 7.79 1.29
C GLN A 153 15.09 7.33 2.71
N GLN A 154 15.53 8.26 3.57
CA GLN A 154 15.79 7.97 4.99
C GLN A 154 14.54 7.49 5.73
N LEU A 155 13.39 8.13 5.47
CA LEU A 155 12.10 7.70 6.05
C LEU A 155 11.68 6.31 5.53
N GLN A 156 11.96 5.98 4.28
CA GLN A 156 11.71 4.64 3.72
C GLN A 156 12.54 3.57 4.42
N GLU A 157 13.84 3.82 4.62
CA GLU A 157 14.77 2.90 5.29
C GLU A 157 14.39 2.66 6.75
N LEU A 158 14.09 3.73 7.50
CA LEU A 158 13.64 3.64 8.89
C LEU A 158 12.32 2.87 9.03
N LEU A 159 11.36 3.12 8.13
CA LEU A 159 10.07 2.41 8.13
C LEU A 159 10.23 0.93 7.73
N ASN A 160 11.09 0.62 6.75
CA ASN A 160 11.41 -0.76 6.38
C ASN A 160 12.01 -1.54 7.55
N ASN A 161 12.97 -0.94 8.26
CA ASN A 161 13.58 -1.56 9.46
C ASN A 161 12.52 -1.82 10.53
N HIS A 162 11.65 -0.84 10.81
CA HIS A 162 10.57 -1.00 11.79
C HIS A 162 9.57 -2.11 11.40
N ILE A 163 9.18 -2.19 10.12
CA ILE A 163 8.30 -3.26 9.62
C ILE A 163 8.96 -4.64 9.76
N ALA A 164 10.28 -4.73 9.55
CA ALA A 164 11.03 -5.97 9.72
C ALA A 164 11.20 -6.38 11.20
N GLU A 165 11.34 -5.42 12.12
CA GLU A 165 11.48 -5.67 13.56
C GLU A 165 10.21 -6.27 14.19
N GLN A 166 9.02 -6.00 13.65
CA GLN A 166 7.75 -6.62 14.08
C GLN A 166 7.64 -8.14 13.77
N HIS A 167 8.74 -8.79 13.40
CA HIS A 167 8.85 -10.25 13.20
C HIS A 167 9.68 -10.97 14.27
N ARG A 168 10.29 -10.26 15.23
CA ARG A 168 11.02 -10.86 16.35
C ARG A 168 10.14 -10.99 17.59
#